data_AF-A0A5K3FVV7-F1
#
_entry.id   AF-A0A5K3FVV7-F1
#
_cell.length_a   1.000
_cell.length_b   1.000
_cell.length_c   1.000
_cell.angle_alpha   90.00
_cell.angle_beta   90.00
_cell.angle_gamma   90.00
#
_symmetry.space_group_name_H-M   'P 1'
#
loop_
_entity.id
_entity.type
_entity.pdbx_description
1 polymer ?
#
loop_
_entity_poly.entity_id
_entity_poly.type
_entity_poly.pdbx_seq_one_letter_code
_entity_poly.pdbx_strand_id
1 'polypeptide(L)'
;GSSCASVHDFSLLVCSGLEPAVVYRFPFLNRGLTPTHRVELPRSADFDHVNCACVGDLDFDGRPEIVVGTVGEQLLFYRRVEAAQNADSGRYE
;
A
#
# COMPACT_ATOMS: atom_id res chain seq x y z
N GLY A 1 27.20 -8.97 4.05
CA GLY A 1 26.45 -9.64 5.12
C GLY A 1 24.99 -9.34 4.89
N SER A 2 24.24 -10.31 4.39
CA SER A 2 22.83 -10.14 4.05
C SER A 2 22.02 -10.06 5.33
N SER A 3 21.54 -8.86 5.68
CA SER A 3 20.48 -8.72 6.68
C SER A 3 19.26 -9.45 6.15
N CYS A 4 19.01 -10.66 6.64
CA CYS A 4 17.79 -11.37 6.27
C CYS A 4 16.60 -10.47 6.66
N ALA A 5 15.72 -10.19 5.71
CA ALA A 5 14.50 -9.45 5.99
C ALA A 5 13.79 -10.12 7.17
N SER A 6 13.49 -9.34 8.21
CA SER A 6 12.72 -9.82 9.34
C SER A 6 11.36 -10.29 8.82
N VAL A 7 10.75 -11.28 9.48
CA VAL A 7 9.36 -11.69 9.18
C VAL A 7 8.38 -10.50 9.30
N HIS A 8 8.81 -9.40 9.91
CA HIS A 8 8.04 -8.16 10.05
C HIS A 8 8.24 -7.17 8.89
N ASP A 9 9.14 -7.43 7.93
CA ASP A 9 9.39 -6.52 6.80
C ASP A 9 8.44 -6.75 5.61
N PHE A 10 7.53 -7.71 5.72
CA PHE A 10 6.59 -8.04 4.65
C PHE A 10 5.29 -7.25 4.77
N SER A 11 4.79 -6.79 3.64
CA SER A 11 3.42 -6.30 3.47
C SER A 11 2.72 -7.17 2.43
N LEU A 12 1.41 -7.35 2.57
CA LEU A 12 0.60 -8.15 1.66
C LEU A 12 -0.39 -7.25 0.92
N LEU A 13 -0.26 -7.20 -0.41
CA LEU A 13 -1.27 -6.60 -1.29
C LEU A 13 -2.34 -7.64 -1.60
N VAL A 14 -3.59 -7.33 -1.30
CA VAL A 14 -4.76 -8.17 -1.61
C VAL A 14 -5.62 -7.41 -2.61
N CYS A 15 -5.83 -8.03 -3.77
CA CYS A 15 -6.74 -7.54 -4.80
C CYS A 15 -8.05 -8.31 -4.70
N SER A 16 -9.16 -7.62 -4.92
CA SER A 16 -10.49 -8.22 -4.94
C SER A 16 -11.25 -7.70 -6.15
N GLY A 17 -12.17 -8.51 -6.65
CA GLY A 17 -13.17 -8.02 -7.60
C GLY A 17 -14.23 -7.20 -6.88
N LEU A 18 -14.74 -7.70 -5.75
CA LEU A 18 -15.92 -7.11 -5.11
C LEU A 18 -15.58 -6.00 -4.11
N GLU A 19 -14.34 -5.93 -3.66
CA GLU A 19 -13.88 -5.05 -2.58
C GLU A 19 -12.69 -4.20 -3.05
N PRO A 20 -12.44 -3.04 -2.43
CA PRO A 20 -11.23 -2.26 -2.68
C PRO A 20 -9.96 -3.10 -2.46
N ALA A 21 -8.95 -2.87 -3.28
CA ALA A 21 -7.63 -3.45 -3.07
C ALA A 21 -7.02 -2.89 -1.78
N VAL A 22 -6.38 -3.76 -0.99
CA VAL A 22 -5.89 -3.42 0.34
C VAL A 22 -4.46 -3.89 0.55
N VAL A 23 -3.71 -3.12 1.33
CA VAL A 23 -2.38 -3.49 1.81
C VAL A 23 -2.49 -3.80 3.29
N TYR A 24 -2.18 -5.05 3.67
CA TYR A 24 -1.97 -5.44 5.05
C TYR A 24 -0.50 -5.29 5.40
N ARG A 25 -0.21 -4.42 6.38
CA ARG A 25 1.13 -4.22 6.91
C ARG A 25 1.37 -5.18 8.07
N PHE A 26 2.59 -5.67 8.22
CA PHE A 26 2.97 -6.53 9.36
C PHE A 26 2.01 -7.71 9.60
N PRO A 27 1.64 -8.49 8.57
CA PRO A 27 0.56 -9.49 8.66
C PRO A 27 0.82 -10.60 9.70
N PHE A 28 2.06 -10.75 10.14
CA PHE A 28 2.48 -11.76 11.12
C PHE A 28 2.63 -11.20 12.54
N LEU A 29 2.55 -9.88 12.75
CA LEU A 29 2.89 -9.25 14.03
C LEU A 29 1.85 -9.48 15.14
N ASN A 30 0.64 -9.93 14.83
CA ASN A 30 -0.43 -10.18 15.80
C ASN A 30 -1.32 -11.38 15.45
N ARG A 31 -0.71 -12.49 15.00
CA ARG A 31 -1.43 -13.73 14.61
C ARG A 31 -2.53 -13.53 13.54
N GLY A 32 -2.32 -12.64 12.57
CA GLY A 32 -3.18 -12.59 11.38
C GLY A 32 -3.37 -11.21 10.76
N LEU A 33 -4.23 -11.19 9.74
CA LEU A 33 -4.66 -10.01 8.99
C LEU A 33 -5.60 -9.17 9.85
N THR A 34 -5.03 -8.24 10.61
CA THR A 34 -5.78 -7.36 11.51
C THR A 34 -6.26 -6.10 10.77
N PRO A 35 -7.49 -5.61 11.04
CA PRO A 35 -7.99 -4.37 10.42
C PRO A 35 -7.15 -3.13 10.74
N THR A 36 -6.47 -3.10 11.88
CA THR A 36 -5.64 -1.97 12.32
C THR A 36 -4.42 -1.72 11.43
N HIS A 37 -3.97 -2.73 10.69
CA HIS A 37 -2.84 -2.63 9.77
C HIS A 37 -3.28 -2.73 8.29
N ARG A 38 -4.58 -2.60 8.02
CA ARG A 38 -5.16 -2.57 6.68
C ARG A 38 -5.20 -1.15 6.17
N VAL A 39 -4.67 -0.94 4.97
CA VAL A 39 -4.76 0.32 4.23
C VAL A 39 -5.49 0.04 2.92
N GLU A 40 -6.66 0.65 2.74
CA GLU A 40 -7.36 0.60 1.46
C GLU A 40 -6.64 1.48 0.44
N LEU A 41 -6.48 0.97 -0.78
CA LEU A 41 -5.95 1.73 -1.89
C LEU A 41 -7.07 2.63 -2.43
N PRO A 42 -6.91 3.97 -2.32
CA PRO A 42 -7.95 4.90 -2.72
C PRO A 42 -8.36 4.68 -4.17
N ARG A 43 -9.67 4.70 -4.44
CA ARG A 43 -10.24 4.60 -5.80
C ARG A 43 -10.08 3.25 -6.50
N SER A 44 -9.51 2.24 -5.83
CA SER A 44 -9.36 0.89 -6.38
C SER A 44 -10.66 0.13 -6.62
N ALA A 45 -11.79 0.63 -6.11
CA ALA A 45 -13.14 0.11 -6.36
C ALA A 45 -14.04 1.09 -7.13
N ASP A 46 -13.53 2.24 -7.59
CA ASP A 46 -14.35 3.27 -8.26
C ASP A 46 -14.82 2.84 -9.65
N PHE A 47 -14.06 1.97 -10.34
CA PHE A 47 -14.32 1.59 -11.73
C PHE A 47 -14.75 0.14 -11.86
N ASP A 48 -13.82 -0.79 -11.70
CA ASP A 48 -14.03 -2.22 -11.90
C ASP A 48 -13.04 -3.04 -11.07
N HIS A 49 -13.20 -4.36 -11.11
CA HIS A 49 -12.38 -5.37 -10.46
C HIS A 49 -10.88 -5.19 -10.78
N VAL A 50 -10.04 -5.31 -9.75
CA VAL A 50 -8.59 -5.33 -9.93
C VAL A 50 -8.18 -6.67 -10.55
N ASN A 51 -7.63 -6.64 -11.76
CA ASN A 51 -7.28 -7.84 -12.54
C ASN A 51 -5.81 -8.26 -12.38
N CYS A 52 -4.94 -7.29 -12.12
CA CYS A 52 -3.51 -7.49 -11.96
C CYS A 52 -2.92 -6.43 -11.05
N ALA A 53 -1.77 -6.75 -10.47
CA ALA A 53 -1.00 -5.82 -9.68
C ALA A 53 0.50 -6.01 -9.91
N CYS A 54 1.25 -4.93 -9.76
CA CYS A 54 2.71 -4.91 -9.74
C CYS A 54 3.17 -4.20 -8.47
N VAL A 55 4.19 -4.76 -7.83
CA VAL A 55 4.87 -4.15 -6.68
C VAL A 55 6.35 -4.11 -6.99
N GLY A 56 6.95 -2.93 -6.94
CA GLY A 56 8.36 -2.74 -7.25
C GLY A 56 8.79 -1.29 -7.08
N ASP A 57 10.10 -1.07 -7.04
CA ASP A 57 10.68 0.27 -7.05
C ASP A 57 10.66 0.80 -8.48
N LEU A 58 9.60 1.54 -8.80
CA LEU A 58 9.28 2.00 -10.15
C LEU A 58 9.83 3.41 -10.40
N ASP A 59 10.05 4.18 -9.34
CA ASP A 59 10.63 5.51 -9.42
C ASP A 59 12.10 5.61 -8.96
N PHE A 60 12.68 4.45 -8.62
CA PHE A 60 14.09 4.28 -8.27
C PHE A 60 14.53 5.01 -6.99
N ASP A 61 13.61 5.17 -6.03
CA ASP A 61 13.90 5.77 -4.72
C ASP A 61 14.27 4.73 -3.64
N GLY A 62 14.29 3.44 -4.01
CA GLY A 62 14.60 2.33 -3.12
C GLY A 62 13.42 1.84 -2.28
N ARG A 63 12.22 2.38 -2.49
CA ARG A 63 10.96 1.94 -1.85
C ARG A 63 10.05 1.32 -2.91
N PRO A 64 9.21 0.34 -2.53
CA PRO A 64 8.29 -0.25 -3.49
C PRO A 64 7.02 0.60 -3.64
N GLU A 65 6.67 0.88 -4.88
CA GLU A 65 5.37 1.40 -5.34
C GLU A 65 4.42 0.26 -5.67
N ILE A 66 3.13 0.60 -5.80
CA ILE A 66 2.08 -0.33 -6.20
C ILE A 66 1.40 0.20 -7.46
N VAL A 67 1.23 -0.66 -8.45
CA VAL A 67 0.37 -0.43 -9.62
C VAL A 67 -0.71 -1.48 -9.62
N VAL A 68 -1.97 -1.08 -9.80
CA VAL A 68 -3.09 -2.00 -10.00
C VAL A 68 -3.76 -1.71 -11.33
N GLY A 69 -4.05 -2.78 -12.07
CA GLY A 69 -4.85 -2.75 -13.28
C GLY A 69 -6.33 -2.96 -12.96
N THR A 70 -7.18 -2.14 -13.56
CA THR A 70 -8.64 -2.33 -13.54
C THR A 70 -9.11 -2.65 -14.96
N VAL A 71 -10.21 -3.40 -15.07
CA VAL A 71 -10.81 -3.72 -16.37
C VAL A 71 -11.42 -2.46 -17.01
N GLY A 72 -11.99 -1.56 -16.21
CA GLY A 72 -12.73 -0.37 -16.63
C GLY A 72 -11.91 0.89 -16.90
N GLU A 73 -10.70 0.76 -17.45
CA GLU A 73 -9.89 1.83 -18.10
C GLU A 73 -8.71 2.47 -17.34
N GLN A 74 -8.56 2.34 -16.01
CA GLN A 74 -7.49 3.06 -15.30
C GLN A 74 -6.48 2.14 -14.61
N LEU A 75 -5.19 2.40 -14.88
CA LEU A 75 -4.08 1.96 -14.03
C LEU A 75 -3.95 2.96 -12.88
N LEU A 76 -4.00 2.45 -11.65
CA LEU A 76 -3.81 3.27 -10.47
C LEU A 76 -2.40 3.04 -9.95
N PHE A 77 -1.65 4.13 -9.81
CA PHE A 77 -0.28 4.16 -9.29
C PHE A 77 -0.27 4.74 -7.89
N TYR A 78 0.32 4.01 -6.95
CA TYR A 78 0.42 4.41 -5.55
C TYR A 78 1.87 4.46 -5.12
N ARG A 79 2.26 5.63 -4.61
CA ARG A 79 3.52 5.83 -3.92
C ARG A 79 3.31 5.84 -2.42
N ARG A 80 4.25 5.25 -1.68
CA ARG A 80 4.26 5.37 -0.22
C ARG A 80 4.61 6.80 0.17
N VAL A 81 3.70 7.46 0.88
CA VAL A 81 3.97 8.75 1.51
C VAL A 81 4.26 8.50 2.99
N GLU A 82 5.36 9.04 3.51
CA GLU A 82 5.53 9.12 4.95
C GLU A 82 4.51 10.13 5.49
N ALA A 83 3.85 9.80 6.60
CA ALA A 83 3.06 10.79 7.29
C ALA A 83 4.01 11.93 7.67
N ALA A 84 3.75 13.15 7.18
CA ALA A 84 4.52 14.32 7.56
C ALA A 84 4.55 14.38 9.09
N GLN A 85 5.74 14.20 9.68
CA GLN A 85 5.93 14.40 11.10
C GLN A 85 5.81 15.91 11.34
N ASN A 86 4.68 16.33 11.91
CA ASN A 86 4.38 17.67 12.41
C ASN A 86 4.48 18.81 11.40
N ALA A 87 3.37 19.10 10.71
CA ALA A 87 3.10 20.46 10.29
C ALA A 87 2.55 21.25 11.50
N ASP A 88 3.38 22.16 11.99
CA ASP A 88 3.00 23.41 12.67
C ASP A 88 2.71 23.37 14.18
N SER A 89 3.78 23.31 14.99
CA SER A 89 3.85 24.06 16.26
C SER A 89 4.60 25.37 16.01
N GLY A 90 3.98 26.31 15.28
CA GLY A 90 4.67 27.47 14.74
C GLY A 90 3.79 28.65 14.37
N ARG A 91 3.12 29.24 15.38
CA ARG A 91 2.99 30.70 15.53
C ARG A 91 2.30 31.46 14.37
N TYR A 92 1.03 31.77 14.58
CA TYR A 92 0.45 33.04 14.14
C TYR A 92 -0.01 33.76 15.42
N GLU A 93 0.72 34.80 15.78
CA GLU A 93 0.28 35.85 16.70
C GLU A 93 -0.89 36.64 16.09
#